data_AF-A0A9W9QTX9-F1
#
_entry.id   AF-A0A9W9QTX9-F1
#
_cell.length_a   1.000
_cell.length_b   1.000
_cell.length_c   1.000
_cell.angle_alpha   90.00
_cell.angle_beta   90.00
_cell.angle_gamma   90.00
#
_symmetry.space_group_name_H-M   'P 1'
#
loop_
_entity.id
_entity.type
_entity.pdbx_description
1 polymer ?
#
loop_
_entity_poly.entity_id
_entity_poly.type
_entity_poly.pdbx_seq_one_letter_code
_entity_poly.pdbx_strand_id
1 'polypeptide(L)'
;MAFDPSTNISPWPRYQASIFLSPCNKWIPDPHHCRKQHCWVTTTLPGYMSTNSHTDEELMCYVYQKIKSGRVSMDSEPQHSRGLRCISLPIRYDKPYRQGDSVILEQAITAAAWWVDRIRARKLTVDQRMVFDAPWPCTVRADDLLEVPVSWKKPSYTGWL
;
A
#
# COMPACT_ATOMS: atom_id res chain seq x y z
N MET A 1 -14.03 -26.68 -33.23
CA MET A 1 -13.84 -26.67 -31.76
C MET A 1 -14.32 -25.32 -31.25
N ALA A 2 -15.30 -25.32 -30.35
CA ALA A 2 -15.88 -24.11 -29.77
C ALA A 2 -14.98 -23.55 -28.66
N PHE A 3 -14.93 -22.23 -28.56
CA PHE A 3 -14.21 -21.49 -27.51
C PHE A 3 -14.98 -21.65 -26.19
N ASP A 4 -14.35 -22.23 -25.17
CA ASP A 4 -14.92 -22.31 -23.81
C ASP A 4 -14.53 -21.03 -23.03
N PRO A 5 -15.49 -20.17 -22.66
CA PRO A 5 -15.21 -18.92 -21.96
C PRO A 5 -14.95 -19.09 -20.44
N SER A 6 -14.93 -20.31 -19.91
CA SER A 6 -14.80 -20.57 -18.46
C SER A 6 -13.37 -20.56 -17.91
N THR A 7 -12.34 -20.54 -18.76
CA THR A 7 -10.92 -20.48 -18.33
C THR A 7 -10.29 -19.12 -18.59
N ASN A 8 -10.88 -18.03 -18.07
CA ASN A 8 -10.28 -16.70 -18.15
C ASN A 8 -9.32 -16.41 -16.98
N ILE A 9 -8.51 -17.41 -16.61
CA ILE A 9 -7.40 -17.21 -15.66
C ILE A 9 -6.19 -16.83 -16.51
N SER A 10 -5.93 -15.53 -16.60
CA SER A 10 -4.66 -15.03 -17.13
C SER A 10 -3.50 -15.81 -16.49
N PRO A 11 -2.58 -16.38 -17.28
CA PRO A 11 -1.47 -17.21 -16.76
C PRO A 11 -0.41 -16.38 -16.01
N TRP A 12 -0.56 -15.05 -15.99
CA TRP A 12 0.32 -14.15 -15.28
C TRP A 12 -0.20 -13.92 -13.86
N PRO A 13 0.62 -14.07 -12.81
CA PRO A 13 0.23 -13.62 -11.48
C PRO A 13 -0.17 -12.14 -11.61
N ARG A 14 -1.44 -11.83 -11.35
CA ARG A 14 -1.91 -10.44 -11.32
C ARG A 14 -1.26 -9.78 -10.11
N TYR A 15 -0.15 -9.10 -10.35
CA TYR A 15 0.48 -8.29 -9.33
C TYR A 15 -0.41 -7.08 -9.06
N GLN A 16 -0.68 -6.86 -7.79
CA GLN A 16 -1.32 -5.65 -7.36
C GLN A 16 -0.24 -4.56 -7.24
N ALA A 17 -0.41 -3.45 -7.92
CA ALA A 17 0.42 -2.27 -7.69
C ALA A 17 0.06 -1.64 -6.35
N SER A 18 1.07 -1.23 -5.60
CA SER A 18 0.87 -0.23 -4.55
C SER A 18 0.56 1.12 -5.19
N ILE A 19 0.04 2.05 -4.40
CA ILE A 19 -0.17 3.44 -4.81
C ILE A 19 1.15 4.23 -4.96
N PHE A 20 2.31 3.64 -4.67
CA PHE A 20 3.58 4.35 -4.70
C PHE A 20 4.32 4.14 -6.02
N LEU A 21 4.81 5.25 -6.56
CA LEU A 21 5.57 5.31 -7.79
C LEU A 21 7.02 5.67 -7.48
N SER A 22 7.92 5.09 -8.28
CA SER A 22 9.31 5.52 -8.36
C SER A 22 9.48 6.75 -9.25
N PRO A 23 10.65 7.43 -9.25
CA PRO A 23 10.87 8.61 -10.06
C PRO A 23 10.80 8.35 -11.58
N CYS A 24 10.89 7.08 -11.99
CA CYS A 24 10.71 6.64 -13.38
C CYS A 24 9.27 6.17 -13.70
N ASN A 25 8.29 6.51 -12.86
CA ASN A 25 6.87 6.14 -13.00
C ASN A 25 6.61 4.63 -13.04
N LYS A 26 7.48 3.83 -12.43
CA LYS A 26 7.21 2.41 -12.18
C LYS A 26 6.58 2.23 -10.81
N TRP A 27 5.51 1.43 -10.73
CA TRP A 27 4.84 1.11 -9.47
C TRP A 27 5.67 0.17 -8.61
N ILE A 28 5.61 0.38 -7.30
CA ILE A 28 6.09 -0.61 -6.34
C ILE A 28 5.03 -1.71 -6.22
N PRO A 29 5.38 -3.00 -6.32
CA PRO A 29 4.43 -4.09 -6.12
C PRO A 29 3.99 -4.18 -4.66
N ASP A 30 2.70 -4.40 -4.45
CA ASP A 30 2.18 -4.83 -3.16
C ASP A 30 2.62 -6.27 -2.86
N PRO A 31 2.80 -6.64 -1.58
CA PRO A 31 3.03 -8.01 -1.20
C PRO A 31 1.80 -8.83 -1.59
N HIS A 32 2.04 -9.94 -2.29
CA HIS A 32 0.98 -10.77 -2.83
C HIS A 32 0.02 -11.23 -1.73
N HIS A 33 -1.28 -11.06 -1.96
CA HIS A 33 -2.38 -11.42 -1.05
C HIS A 33 -2.37 -12.90 -0.59
N CYS A 34 -1.65 -13.79 -1.27
CA CYS A 34 -1.53 -15.20 -0.88
C CYS A 34 -0.49 -15.43 0.25
N ARG A 35 0.32 -14.43 0.58
CA ARG A 35 1.29 -14.49 1.67
C ARG A 35 0.62 -14.03 2.96
N LYS A 36 0.19 -14.98 3.79
CA LYS A 36 -0.45 -14.82 5.12
C LYS A 36 0.36 -14.05 6.18
N GLN A 37 1.41 -13.31 5.78
CA GLN A 37 2.39 -12.68 6.66
C GLN A 37 2.26 -11.15 6.68
N HIS A 38 1.15 -10.59 6.19
CA HIS A 38 0.94 -9.14 6.18
C HIS A 38 -0.41 -8.76 6.76
N CYS A 39 -0.39 -7.71 7.58
CA CYS A 39 -1.54 -6.94 8.00
C CYS A 39 -1.48 -5.59 7.26
N TRP A 40 -2.61 -5.16 6.72
CA TRP A 40 -2.73 -3.88 6.02
C TRP A 40 -3.29 -2.84 6.95
N VAL A 41 -2.48 -1.86 7.30
CA VAL A 41 -2.92 -0.72 8.11
C VAL A 41 -3.41 0.36 7.17
N THR A 42 -4.70 0.66 7.24
CA THR A 42 -5.38 1.55 6.30
C THR A 42 -5.83 2.83 6.96
N THR A 43 -5.50 3.95 6.33
CA THR A 43 -6.03 5.27 6.65
C THR A 43 -7.03 5.69 5.59
N THR A 44 -8.30 5.88 5.98
CA THR A 44 -9.32 6.48 5.12
C THR A 44 -9.05 7.98 4.94
N LEU A 45 -9.16 8.45 3.70
CA LEU A 45 -8.99 9.86 3.37
C LEU A 45 -10.33 10.59 3.46
N PRO A 46 -10.34 11.86 3.90
CA PRO A 46 -11.56 12.63 4.03
C PRO A 46 -12.09 13.04 2.66
N GLY A 47 -13.41 13.21 2.53
CA GLY A 47 -14.06 13.43 1.24
C GLY A 47 -13.70 14.73 0.51
N TYR A 48 -13.10 15.71 1.21
CA TYR A 48 -12.61 16.96 0.61
C TYR A 48 -11.23 16.80 -0.05
N MET A 49 -10.49 15.72 0.24
CA MET A 49 -9.24 15.41 -0.46
C MET A 49 -9.56 14.77 -1.81
N SER A 50 -8.89 15.25 -2.83
CA SER A 50 -9.01 14.80 -4.22
C SER A 50 -7.67 14.88 -4.94
N THR A 51 -7.62 14.32 -6.15
CA THR A 51 -6.47 14.36 -7.04
C THR A 51 -5.97 15.80 -7.21
N ASN A 52 -4.66 16.01 -6.99
CA ASN A 52 -3.95 17.28 -7.08
C ASN A 52 -4.38 18.37 -6.07
N SER A 53 -5.27 18.07 -5.12
CA SER A 53 -5.65 19.04 -4.07
C SER A 53 -4.60 19.20 -2.97
N HIS A 54 -3.72 18.20 -2.80
CA HIS A 54 -2.66 18.15 -1.81
C HIS A 54 -1.41 17.56 -2.44
N THR A 55 -0.24 17.92 -1.92
CA THR A 55 1.03 17.30 -2.28
C THR A 55 1.12 15.89 -1.73
N ASP A 56 1.95 15.05 -2.35
CA ASP A 56 2.21 13.68 -1.88
C ASP A 56 2.74 13.65 -0.43
N GLU A 57 3.54 14.67 -0.06
CA GLU A 57 4.04 14.82 1.30
C GLU A 57 2.90 15.11 2.28
N GLU A 58 2.00 16.03 1.96
CA GLU A 58 0.84 16.34 2.81
C GLU A 58 -0.06 15.13 3.00
N LEU A 59 -0.31 14.37 1.93
CA LEU A 59 -1.08 13.13 1.99
C LEU A 59 -0.43 12.10 2.92
N MET A 60 0.88 11.85 2.77
CA MET A 60 1.55 10.87 3.63
C MET A 60 1.79 11.37 5.06
N CYS A 61 1.94 12.68 5.27
CA CYS A 61 1.94 13.27 6.61
C CYS A 61 0.57 13.08 7.29
N TYR A 62 -0.53 13.26 6.56
CA TYR A 62 -1.87 12.95 7.07
C TYR A 62 -1.99 11.49 7.48
N VAL A 63 -1.56 10.55 6.61
CA VAL A 63 -1.54 9.11 6.90
C VAL A 63 -0.75 8.80 8.17
N TYR A 64 0.47 9.35 8.28
CA TYR A 64 1.32 9.20 9.46
C TYR A 64 0.63 9.67 10.74
N GLN A 65 0.00 10.85 10.74
CA GLN A 65 -0.70 11.38 11.92
C GLN A 65 -1.91 10.51 12.30
N LYS A 66 -2.65 9.97 11.31
CA LYS A 66 -3.78 9.07 11.57
C LYS A 66 -3.34 7.77 12.20
N ILE A 67 -2.29 7.13 11.66
CA ILE A 67 -1.70 5.92 12.24
C ILE A 67 -1.21 6.20 13.66
N LYS A 68 -0.47 7.30 13.88
CA LYS A 68 0.03 7.69 15.22
C LYS A 68 -1.10 7.89 16.24
N SER A 69 -2.25 8.38 15.80
CA SER A 69 -3.44 8.54 16.64
C SER A 69 -4.30 7.27 16.78
N GLY A 70 -3.89 6.15 16.18
CA GLY A 70 -4.65 4.89 16.17
C GLY A 70 -5.93 4.92 15.33
N ARG A 71 -6.12 5.95 14.49
CA ARG A 71 -7.33 6.14 13.66
C ARG A 71 -7.21 5.44 12.32
N VAL A 72 -7.12 4.11 12.36
CA VAL A 72 -6.86 3.24 11.20
C VAL A 72 -7.64 1.94 11.29
N SER A 73 -7.90 1.31 10.14
CA SER A 73 -8.37 -0.08 10.08
C SER A 73 -7.21 -1.03 9.83
N MET A 74 -7.36 -2.29 10.26
CA MET A 74 -6.41 -3.37 10.01
C MET A 74 -7.11 -4.49 9.25
N ASP A 75 -6.60 -4.82 8.07
CA ASP A 75 -7.21 -5.80 7.17
C ASP A 75 -6.18 -6.81 6.65
N SER A 76 -6.63 -7.99 6.22
CA SER A 76 -5.77 -8.98 5.55
C SER A 76 -5.43 -8.59 4.11
N GLU A 77 -6.10 -7.57 3.60
CA GLU A 77 -5.98 -7.08 2.23
C GLU A 77 -5.89 -5.55 2.20
N PRO A 78 -5.19 -4.99 1.21
CA PRO A 78 -5.18 -3.55 0.98
C PRO A 78 -6.60 -3.09 0.62
N GLN A 79 -7.02 -1.98 1.21
CA GLN A 79 -8.35 -1.42 0.96
C GLN A 79 -8.37 -0.51 -0.28
N HIS A 80 -7.22 0.07 -0.65
CA HIS A 80 -7.11 0.91 -1.84
C HIS A 80 -7.32 0.13 -3.14
N SER A 81 -7.04 -1.18 -3.18
CA SER A 81 -7.40 -2.03 -4.34
C SER A 81 -8.89 -2.28 -4.48
N ARG A 82 -9.68 -1.99 -3.45
CA ARG A 82 -11.14 -2.09 -3.50
C ARG A 82 -11.80 -0.80 -3.97
N GLY A 83 -11.02 0.16 -4.48
CA GLY A 83 -11.52 1.47 -4.92
C GLY A 83 -11.91 2.40 -3.76
N LEU A 84 -11.52 2.06 -2.52
CA LEU A 84 -11.76 2.93 -1.38
C LEU A 84 -10.74 4.07 -1.37
N ARG A 85 -11.21 5.30 -1.12
CA ARG A 85 -10.37 6.50 -0.95
C ARG A 85 -9.55 6.40 0.33
N CYS A 86 -8.45 5.67 0.25
CA CYS A 86 -7.62 5.34 1.40
C CYS A 86 -6.19 5.03 0.97
N ILE A 87 -5.29 4.99 1.95
CA ILE A 87 -3.92 4.53 1.79
C ILE A 87 -3.72 3.35 2.73
N SER A 88 -3.33 2.20 2.18
CA SER A 88 -3.03 1.00 2.97
C SER A 88 -1.55 0.70 2.93
N LEU A 89 -0.93 0.57 4.11
CA LEU A 89 0.47 0.21 4.25
C LEU A 89 0.59 -1.25 4.67
N PRO A 90 1.42 -2.05 3.98
CA PRO A 90 1.64 -3.44 4.36
C PRO A 90 2.60 -3.52 5.55
N ILE A 91 2.16 -4.17 6.61
CA ILE A 91 2.95 -4.44 7.82
C ILE A 91 3.19 -5.92 7.92
N ARG A 92 4.46 -6.34 7.96
CA ARG A 92 4.79 -7.75 8.06
C ARG A 92 4.48 -8.25 9.48
N TYR A 93 3.59 -9.21 9.58
CA TYR A 93 3.20 -9.80 10.84
C TYR A 93 2.93 -11.30 10.65
N ASP A 94 3.73 -12.13 11.31
CA ASP A 94 3.71 -13.59 11.11
C ASP A 94 2.63 -14.29 11.97
N LYS A 95 1.83 -13.53 12.72
CA LYS A 95 0.74 -14.01 13.59
C LYS A 95 -0.61 -13.48 13.10
N PRO A 96 -1.73 -14.13 13.44
CA PRO A 96 -3.04 -13.52 13.27
C PRO A 96 -3.09 -12.19 14.01
N TYR A 97 -3.36 -11.11 13.29
CA TYR A 97 -3.47 -9.78 13.89
C TYR A 97 -4.81 -9.62 14.62
N ARG A 98 -4.87 -8.63 15.52
CA ARG A 98 -6.11 -8.14 16.12
C ARG A 98 -6.23 -6.66 15.86
N GLN A 99 -7.44 -6.17 15.66
CA GLN A 99 -7.68 -4.73 15.53
C GLN A 99 -7.12 -4.01 16.77
N GLY A 100 -6.29 -2.99 16.55
CA GLY A 100 -5.66 -2.22 17.63
C GLY A 100 -4.42 -2.88 18.26
N ASP A 101 -3.84 -3.91 17.63
CA ASP A 101 -2.55 -4.47 18.07
C ASP A 101 -1.47 -3.38 18.09
N SER A 102 -0.96 -3.07 19.28
CA SER A 102 -0.01 -1.97 19.48
C SER A 102 1.31 -2.20 18.77
N VAL A 103 1.74 -3.46 18.62
CA VAL A 103 2.98 -3.79 17.90
C VAL A 103 2.83 -3.47 16.42
N ILE A 104 1.69 -3.83 15.83
CA ILE A 104 1.39 -3.52 14.42
C ILE A 104 1.30 -2.01 14.21
N LEU A 105 0.67 -1.28 15.15
CA LEU A 105 0.59 0.18 15.08
C LEU A 105 1.99 0.82 15.13
N GLU A 106 2.87 0.39 16.04
CA GLU A 106 4.23 0.92 16.15
C GLU A 106 5.04 0.68 14.87
N GLN A 107 4.91 -0.52 14.29
CA GLN A 107 5.51 -0.83 12.99
C GLN A 107 4.94 0.04 11.87
N ALA A 108 3.63 0.29 11.87
CA ALA A 108 2.98 1.14 10.90
C ALA A 108 3.39 2.61 11.02
N ILE A 109 3.59 3.12 12.24
CA ILE A 109 4.14 4.46 12.47
C ILE A 109 5.53 4.56 11.85
N THR A 110 6.38 3.57 12.11
CA THR A 110 7.75 3.51 11.57
C THR A 110 7.74 3.45 10.03
N ALA A 111 6.87 2.60 9.46
CA ALA A 111 6.70 2.47 8.02
C ALA A 111 6.23 3.79 7.39
N ALA A 112 5.20 4.43 7.96
CA ALA A 112 4.68 5.69 7.46
C ALA A 112 5.72 6.82 7.51
N ALA A 113 6.50 6.91 8.59
CA ALA A 113 7.61 7.86 8.68
C ALA A 113 8.64 7.63 7.57
N TRP A 114 9.02 6.37 7.32
CA TRP A 114 9.93 6.02 6.23
C TRP A 114 9.39 6.46 4.86
N TRP A 115 8.10 6.24 4.58
CA TRP A 115 7.48 6.68 3.32
C TRP A 115 7.50 8.20 3.17
N VAL A 116 7.20 8.94 4.24
CA VAL A 116 7.30 10.41 4.26
C VAL A 116 8.73 10.86 3.91
N ASP A 117 9.75 10.24 4.51
CA ASP A 117 11.15 10.58 4.21
C ASP A 117 11.53 10.30 2.76
N ARG A 118 11.03 9.22 2.17
CA ARG A 118 11.26 8.90 0.75
C ARG A 118 10.60 9.90 -0.19
N ILE A 119 9.38 10.35 0.12
CA ILE A 119 8.68 11.37 -0.66
C ILE A 119 9.40 12.71 -0.56
N ARG A 120 9.79 13.14 0.66
CA ARG A 120 10.59 14.35 0.87
C ARG A 120 11.90 14.34 0.09
N ALA A 121 12.57 13.19 0.07
CA ALA A 121 13.79 12.99 -0.69
C ALA A 121 13.56 12.84 -2.21
N ARG A 122 12.32 13.01 -2.70
CA ARG A 122 11.90 12.82 -4.09
C ARG A 122 12.30 11.46 -4.67
N LYS A 123 12.35 10.45 -3.81
CA LYS A 123 12.64 9.06 -4.18
C LYS A 123 11.39 8.29 -4.54
N LEU A 124 10.22 8.77 -4.11
CA LEU A 124 8.92 8.17 -4.36
C LEU A 124 7.87 9.27 -4.51
N THR A 125 6.80 8.96 -5.23
CA THR A 125 5.58 9.78 -5.35
C THR A 125 4.36 8.91 -5.07
N VAL A 126 3.22 9.54 -4.83
CA VAL A 126 1.92 8.88 -4.66
C VAL A 126 1.14 9.01 -5.96
N ASP A 127 0.67 7.88 -6.48
CA ASP A 127 -0.30 7.86 -7.58
C ASP A 127 -1.66 8.29 -7.05
N GLN A 128 -1.89 9.60 -7.03
CA GLN A 128 -3.13 10.18 -6.51
C GLN A 128 -4.36 9.75 -7.33
N ARG A 129 -4.19 9.42 -8.62
CA ARG A 129 -5.30 8.89 -9.43
C ARG A 129 -5.72 7.52 -8.91
N MET A 130 -4.77 6.67 -8.54
CA MET A 130 -5.07 5.39 -7.92
C MET A 130 -5.76 5.54 -6.55
N VAL A 131 -5.43 6.60 -5.81
CA VAL A 131 -6.01 6.87 -4.48
C VAL A 131 -7.44 7.42 -4.57
N PHE A 132 -7.73 8.32 -5.52
CA PHE A 132 -8.98 9.08 -5.53
C PHE A 132 -9.94 8.74 -6.68
N ASP A 133 -9.40 8.32 -7.82
CA ASP A 133 -10.14 8.24 -9.10
C ASP A 133 -10.30 6.79 -9.60
N ALA A 134 -9.45 5.85 -9.16
CA ALA A 134 -9.48 4.48 -9.67
C ALA A 134 -10.72 3.71 -9.17
N PRO A 135 -11.60 3.25 -10.08
CA PRO A 135 -12.83 2.59 -9.67
C PRO A 135 -12.64 1.11 -9.27
N TRP A 136 -11.49 0.48 -9.57
CA TRP A 136 -11.25 -0.98 -9.46
C TRP A 136 -9.74 -1.29 -9.35
N PRO A 137 -9.33 -2.49 -8.88
CA PRO A 137 -7.92 -2.77 -8.63
C PRO A 137 -7.08 -2.57 -9.89
N CYS A 138 -6.10 -1.65 -9.82
CA CYS A 138 -5.12 -1.44 -10.87
C CYS A 138 -4.26 -2.69 -11.00
N THR A 139 -4.68 -3.62 -11.86
CA THR A 139 -3.82 -4.70 -12.34
C THR A 139 -2.85 -4.09 -13.33
N VAL A 140 -1.61 -3.92 -12.89
CA VAL A 140 -0.53 -3.39 -13.75
C VAL A 140 0.20 -4.54 -14.44
N ARG A 141 0.81 -4.25 -15.60
CA ARG A 141 1.65 -5.24 -16.28
C ARG A 141 2.93 -5.44 -15.47
N ALA A 142 3.51 -6.63 -15.56
CA ALA A 142 4.78 -6.93 -14.87
C ALA A 142 5.90 -5.94 -15.25
N ASP A 143 5.92 -5.47 -16.51
CA ASP A 143 6.92 -4.52 -17.01
C ASP A 143 6.83 -3.11 -16.38
N ASP A 144 5.64 -2.77 -15.87
CA ASP A 144 5.34 -1.48 -15.22
C ASP A 144 5.66 -1.50 -13.72
N LEU A 145 6.03 -2.66 -13.18
CA LEU A 145 6.47 -2.81 -11.81
C LEU A 145 7.97 -2.59 -11.72
N LEU A 146 8.41 -1.97 -10.63
CA LEU A 146 9.78 -2.15 -10.19
C LEU A 146 9.99 -3.63 -9.89
N GLU A 147 10.98 -4.26 -10.53
CA GLU A 147 11.51 -5.56 -10.11
C GLU A 147 11.75 -5.45 -8.61
N VAL A 148 10.95 -6.22 -7.87
CA VAL A 148 10.75 -6.21 -6.41
C VAL A 148 11.81 -5.41 -5.66
N PRO A 149 11.49 -4.30 -4.98
CA PRO A 149 12.51 -3.53 -4.30
C PRO A 149 13.25 -4.43 -3.30
N VAL A 150 14.54 -4.63 -3.54
CA VAL A 150 15.48 -5.35 -2.65
C VAL A 150 15.40 -4.81 -1.20
N SER A 151 14.93 -3.57 -1.05
CA SER A 151 14.71 -2.83 0.20
C SER A 151 13.50 -3.27 1.04
N TRP A 152 12.71 -4.25 0.62
CA TRP A 152 11.83 -4.98 1.56
C TRP A 152 12.63 -5.79 2.59
N LYS A 153 13.96 -5.90 2.41
CA LYS A 153 14.90 -6.28 3.46
C LYS A 153 15.21 -5.10 4.39
N LYS A 154 14.21 -4.78 5.24
CA LYS A 154 14.25 -4.08 6.55
C LYS A 154 14.13 -2.53 6.58
N PRO A 155 13.40 -1.99 7.58
CA PRO A 155 13.79 -2.07 8.99
C PRO A 155 13.37 -3.39 9.62
N SER A 156 14.26 -3.95 10.42
CA SER A 156 13.90 -4.99 11.37
C SER A 156 12.81 -4.39 12.24
N TYR A 157 11.59 -4.90 12.14
CA TYR A 157 10.56 -4.66 13.14
C TYR A 157 10.82 -5.50 14.41
N THR A 158 12.10 -5.57 14.79
CA THR A 158 12.58 -6.09 16.06
C THR A 158 13.29 -4.91 16.72
N GLY A 159 12.49 -4.01 17.29
CA GLY A 159 12.98 -3.21 18.40
C GLY A 159 13.33 -4.20 19.50
N TRP A 160 14.61 -4.28 19.84
CA TRP A 160 15.01 -4.86 21.10
C TRP A 160 14.38 -4.02 22.21
N LEU A 161 13.52 -4.65 23.01
CA LEU A 161 13.52 -4.57 24.46
C LEU A 161 13.25 -5.98 24.98
#